data_AF-A0A3D5B6Z2-F1
#
_entry.id   AF-A0A3D5B6Z2-F1
#
_cell.length_a   1.000
_cell.length_b   1.000
_cell.length_c   1.000
_cell.angle_alpha   90.00
_cell.angle_beta   90.00
_cell.angle_gamma   90.00
#
_symmetry.space_group_name_H-M   'P 1'
#
loop_
_entity.id
_entity.type
_entity.pdbx_description
1 polymer ?
#
loop_
_entity_poly.entity_id
_entity_poly.type
_entity_poly.pdbx_seq_one_letter_code
_entity_poly.pdbx_strand_id
1 'polypeptide(L)' 'YGTQVRSEPPTFLLYVNYPELAHFTYIRYLENQIRNDYPFIGTPIRVVMKKRSN' A
#
# COMPACT_ATOMS: atom_id res chain seq x y z
N TYR A 1 1.15 -5.45 9.67
CA TYR A 1 0.40 -4.20 9.99
C TYR A 1 0.76 -3.15 8.94
N GLY A 2 -0.03 -2.09 8.79
CA GLY A 2 0.21 -1.05 7.79
C GLY A 2 -0.01 0.35 8.34
N THR A 3 0.64 1.35 7.76
CA THR A 3 0.48 2.77 8.13
C THR A 3 0.65 3.69 6.92
N GLN A 4 0.00 4.86 6.94
CA GLN A 4 0.23 5.91 5.96
C GLN A 4 1.47 6.71 6.37
N VAL A 5 2.52 6.66 5.54
CA VAL A 5 3.82 7.31 5.83
C VAL A 5 4.01 8.64 5.11
N ARG A 6 3.15 8.95 4.13
CA ARG A 6 3.18 10.21 3.37
C ARG A 6 1.77 10.61 2.93
N SER A 7 1.50 11.92 2.92
CA SER A 7 0.21 12.48 2.50
C SER A 7 0.14 12.84 1.02
N GLU A 8 1.22 13.35 0.43
CA GLU A 8 1.22 13.86 -0.95
C GLU A 8 2.38 13.28 -1.77
N PRO A 9 2.20 12.16 -2.52
CA PRO A 9 0.97 11.38 -2.65
C PRO A 9 0.73 10.43 -1.45
N PRO A 10 -0.53 10.03 -1.18
CA PRO A 10 -0.86 9.05 -0.15
C PRO A 10 -0.05 7.77 -0.33
N THR A 11 0.82 7.48 0.63
CA THR A 11 1.71 6.32 0.58
C THR A 11 1.50 5.46 1.81
N PHE A 12 1.07 4.22 1.57
CA PHE A 12 0.83 3.21 2.59
C PHE A 12 2.01 2.24 2.63
N LEU A 13 2.66 2.13 3.79
CA LEU A 13 3.70 1.16 4.07
C LEU A 13 3.09 -0.05 4.77
N LEU A 14 3.17 -1.21 4.15
CA LEU A 14 2.71 -2.48 4.69
C LEU A 14 3.92 -3.32 5.13
N TYR A 15 3.96 -3.67 6.42
CA TYR A 15 4.94 -4.61 6.94
C TYR A 15 4.45 -6.04 6.77
N VAL A 16 5.22 -6.82 6.01
CA VAL A 16 4.96 -8.23 5.68
C VAL A 16 6.21 -9.08 5.93
N ASN A 17 6.06 -10.41 5.96
CA ASN A 17 7.19 -11.31 6.19
C ASN A 17 8.05 -11.53 4.93
N TYR A 18 7.40 -11.58 3.76
CA TYR A 18 8.01 -11.90 2.46
C TYR A 18 7.50 -10.91 1.39
N PRO A 19 8.03 -9.67 1.34
CA PRO A 19 7.58 -8.66 0.37
C PRO A 19 7.75 -9.08 -1.09
N GLU A 20 8.71 -9.97 -1.38
CA GLU A 20 8.99 -10.53 -2.70
C GLU A 20 7.86 -11.41 -3.25
N LEU A 21 7.00 -11.97 -2.39
CA LEU A 21 5.84 -12.77 -2.82
C LEU A 21 4.68 -11.89 -3.29
N ALA A 22 4.75 -10.57 -3.05
CA ALA A 22 3.70 -9.64 -3.42
C ALA A 22 3.78 -9.27 -4.90
N HIS A 23 3.12 -10.08 -5.72
CA HIS A 23 2.95 -9.78 -7.14
C HIS A 23 2.17 -8.46 -7.34
N PHE A 24 2.42 -7.76 -8.46
CA PHE A 24 1.82 -6.45 -8.72
C PHE A 24 0.28 -6.48 -8.72
N THR A 25 -0.33 -7.60 -9.10
CA THR A 25 -1.79 -7.77 -9.09
C THR A 25 -2.37 -7.72 -7.68
N TYR A 26 -1.68 -8.30 -6.70
CA TYR A 26 -2.10 -8.24 -5.31
C TYR A 26 -1.92 -6.82 -4.74
N ILE A 27 -0.85 -6.13 -5.13
CA ILE A 27 -0.65 -4.72 -4.78
C ILE A 27 -1.80 -3.85 -5.34
N ARG A 28 -2.20 -4.08 -6.60
CA ARG A 28 -3.35 -3.39 -7.23
C ARG A 28 -4.67 -3.70 -6.54
N TYR A 29 -4.87 -4.94 -6.13
CA TYR A 29 -6.05 -5.31 -5.34
C TYR A 29 -6.11 -4.50 -4.04
N LEU A 30 -5.02 -4.42 -3.28
CA LEU A 30 -4.96 -3.62 -2.04
C LEU A 30 -5.17 -2.13 -2.30
N GLU A 31 -4.58 -1.58 -3.36
CA GLU A 31 -4.81 -0.20 -3.80
C GLU A 31 -6.31 0.06 -4.04
N ASN A 32 -6.98 -0.84 -4.76
CA ASN A 32 -8.41 -0.74 -5.05
C ASN A 32 -9.27 -0.85 -3.80
N GLN A 33 -8.92 -1.72 -2.84
CA GLN A 33 -9.62 -1.80 -1.57
C GLN A 33 -9.50 -0.48 -0.78
N ILE A 34 -8.31 0.10 -0.70
CA ILE A 34 -8.11 1.41 -0.07
C ILE A 34 -8.95 2.48 -0.79
N ARG A 35 -9.01 2.42 -2.13
CA ARG A 35 -9.78 3.38 -2.93
C ARG A 35 -11.29 3.26 -2.73
N ASN A 36 -11.81 2.07 -2.45
CA ASN A 36 -13.23 1.87 -2.17
C ASN A 36 -13.67 2.61 -0.90
N ASP A 37 -12.83 2.62 0.14
CA ASP A 37 -13.12 3.29 1.40
C ASP A 37 -12.69 4.76 1.39
N TYR A 38 -11.57 5.06 0.72
CA TYR A 38 -10.94 6.38 0.63
C TYR A 38 -10.62 6.70 -0.85
N PRO A 39 -11.52 7.38 -1.58
CA PRO A 39 -11.44 7.49 -3.04
C PRO A 39 -10.17 8.11 -3.61
N PHE A 40 -9.51 9.03 -2.86
CA PHE A 40 -8.29 9.72 -3.28
C PHE A 40 -8.34 10.20 -4.75
N ILE A 41 -9.46 10.85 -5.11
CA ILE A 41 -9.72 11.29 -6.50
C ILE A 41 -8.67 12.31 -6.91
N GLY A 42 -8.07 12.12 -8.08
CA GLY A 42 -7.04 13.02 -8.62
C GLY A 42 -5.64 12.83 -8.05
N THR A 43 -5.43 11.94 -7.06
CA THR A 43 -4.10 11.58 -6.55
C THR A 43 -3.83 10.09 -6.69
N PRO A 44 -2.64 9.67 -7.15
CA PRO A 44 -2.26 8.27 -7.10
C PRO A 44 -2.11 7.80 -5.65
N ILE A 45 -2.48 6.55 -5.38
CA ILE A 45 -2.19 5.86 -4.11
C ILE A 45 -0.94 5.01 -4.33
N ARG A 46 0.01 5.06 -3.39
CA ARG A 46 1.20 4.21 -3.41
C ARG A 46 1.12 3.18 -2.30
N VAL A 47 1.30 1.91 -2.64
CA VAL A 47 1.40 0.81 -1.66
C VAL A 47 2.80 0.24 -1.74
N VAL A 48 3.53 0.30 -0.62
CA VAL A 48 4.91 -0.19 -0.50
C VAL A 48 4.92 -1.32 0.51
N MET A 49 5.51 -2.46 0.12
CA MET A 49 5.71 -3.58 1.03
C MET A 49 7.14 -3.55 1.57
N LYS A 50 7.28 -3.72 2.88
CA LYS A 50 8.59 -3.81 3.54
C LYS A 50 8.63 -5.03 4.44
N LYS A 51 9.75 -5.75 4.40
CA LYS A 51 9.99 -6.84 5.34
C LYS A 51 10.01 -6.29 6.77
N ARG A 52 9.35 -6.95 7.70
CA ARG A 52 9.50 -6.63 9.12
C ARG A 52 10.95 -6.91 9.52
N SER A 53 11.70 -5.86 9.88
CA SER A 53 12.97 -5.99 10.59
C SER A 53 12.61 -6.26 12.06
N ASN A 54 12.84 -7.49 12.50
CA ASN A 54 12.90 -7.81 13.93
C ASN A 54 14.26 -7.38 14.48
#